data_AF-A0A976KTV2-F1
#
_entry.id   AF-A0A976KTV2-F1
#
_cell.length_a   1.000
_cell.length_b   1.000
_cell.length_c   1.000
_cell.angle_alpha   90.00
_cell.angle_beta   90.00
_cell.angle_gamma   90.00
#
_symmetry.space_group_name_H-M   'P 1'
#
loop_
_entity.id
_entity.type
_entity.pdbx_description
1 polymer ?
#
loop_
_entity_poly.entity_id
_entity_poly.type
_entity_poly.pdbx_seq_one_letter_code
_entity_poly.pdbx_strand_id
1 'polypeptide(L)'
;MLRPLLPPHSRRCAGWLLVGTVACAEPSDVDATVETATGPEALPASATGQASPEDPQWASLATRPCPEDSYLDTENFGRPFMLSWCTGCHSADMPAGMRQGAPPDVNFDTSTEVRDWADRIWARSGDHNGSMPPVAPAPLELRRQLGEWLACGAP
;
A
#
# COMPACT_ATOMS: atom_id res chain seq x y z
N MET A 1 -28.21 16.33 38.63
CA MET A 1 -27.74 17.74 38.56
C MET A 1 -27.20 17.99 37.17
N LEU A 2 -27.58 19.12 36.58
CA LEU A 2 -27.55 19.47 35.16
C LEU A 2 -26.14 19.64 34.56
N ARG A 3 -25.93 19.10 33.35
CA ARG A 3 -24.82 19.45 32.44
C ARG A 3 -24.97 20.90 31.96
N PRO A 4 -23.94 21.76 32.02
CA PRO A 4 -23.92 22.99 31.25
C PRO A 4 -23.32 22.76 29.85
N LEU A 5 -24.09 23.19 28.86
CA LEU A 5 -23.77 23.25 27.43
C LEU A 5 -22.70 24.33 27.18
N LEU A 6 -21.65 23.96 26.42
CA LEU A 6 -20.65 24.88 25.88
C LEU A 6 -21.24 25.67 24.69
N PRO A 7 -21.08 27.00 24.62
CA PRO A 7 -21.46 27.79 23.46
C PRO A 7 -20.39 27.76 22.35
N PRO A 8 -20.79 27.79 21.06
CA PRO A 8 -19.88 27.98 19.93
C PRO A 8 -19.72 29.48 19.61
N HIS A 9 -18.50 30.01 19.70
CA HIS A 9 -18.14 31.33 19.15
C HIS A 9 -16.96 31.13 18.18
N SER A 10 -17.26 31.02 16.88
CA SER A 10 -17.36 32.14 15.94
C SER A 10 -15.99 32.76 15.64
N ARG A 11 -15.33 32.15 14.66
CA ARG A 11 -14.16 32.67 13.97
C ARG A 11 -14.51 34.01 13.32
N ARG A 12 -13.87 35.09 13.77
CA ARG A 12 -13.92 36.41 13.12
C ARG A 12 -12.74 36.51 12.17
N CYS A 13 -12.96 36.27 10.88
CA CYS A 13 -12.09 36.76 9.82
C CYS A 13 -12.69 38.09 9.34
N ALA A 14 -12.09 39.20 9.76
CA ALA A 14 -12.44 40.52 9.30
C ALA A 14 -11.44 40.94 8.20
N GLY A 15 -12.00 41.32 7.04
CA GLY A 15 -11.33 42.13 6.01
C GLY A 15 -10.38 41.35 5.12
N TRP A 16 -10.67 41.27 3.83
CA TRP A 16 -10.39 42.35 2.88
C TRP A 16 -11.29 42.17 1.66
N LEU A 17 -11.93 43.27 1.25
CA LEU A 17 -12.61 43.38 -0.03
C LEU A 17 -11.58 43.18 -1.15
N LEU A 18 -11.78 42.15 -1.98
CA LEU A 18 -11.47 42.26 -3.40
C LEU A 18 -12.62 41.65 -4.20
N VAL A 19 -13.26 42.56 -4.92
CA VAL A 19 -14.30 42.34 -5.91
C VAL A 19 -13.71 41.47 -7.02
N GLY A 20 -14.11 40.21 -7.07
CA GLY A 20 -13.87 39.31 -8.19
C GLY A 20 -15.19 38.63 -8.53
N THR A 21 -15.84 39.08 -9.60
CA THR A 21 -17.04 38.46 -10.16
C THR A 21 -16.67 37.09 -10.72
N VAL A 22 -16.79 36.05 -9.89
CA VAL A 22 -16.85 34.67 -10.39
C VAL A 22 -18.30 34.40 -10.77
N ALA A 23 -18.52 34.23 -12.07
CA ALA A 23 -19.77 33.79 -12.65
C ALA A 23 -20.14 32.39 -12.12
N CYS A 24 -21.38 32.24 -11.68
CA CYS A 24 -22.01 30.95 -11.46
C CYS A 24 -22.25 30.29 -12.82
N ALA A 25 -21.59 29.17 -13.10
CA ALA A 25 -22.03 28.25 -14.13
C ALA A 25 -22.96 27.21 -13.48
N GLU A 26 -24.13 27.08 -14.06
CA GLU A 26 -25.28 26.31 -13.60
C GLU A 26 -25.05 24.80 -13.77
N PRO A 27 -25.69 23.94 -12.94
CA PRO A 27 -25.68 22.50 -13.15
C PRO A 27 -26.66 22.15 -14.27
N SER A 28 -26.13 21.72 -15.43
CA SER A 28 -26.96 21.10 -16.46
C SER A 28 -27.24 19.65 -16.08
N ASP A 29 -28.51 19.38 -15.76
CA ASP A 29 -29.12 18.06 -15.82
C ASP A 29 -28.80 17.39 -17.16
N VAL A 30 -28.09 16.26 -17.13
CA VAL A 30 -28.01 15.34 -18.26
C VAL A 30 -28.74 14.05 -17.92
N ASP A 31 -29.89 13.95 -18.57
CA ASP A 31 -30.80 12.85 -18.76
C ASP A 31 -30.10 11.48 -18.83
N ALA A 32 -30.47 10.59 -17.89
CA ALA A 32 -30.06 9.20 -17.88
C ALA A 32 -30.93 8.42 -18.89
N THR A 33 -30.45 8.32 -20.13
CA THR A 33 -30.95 7.33 -21.10
C THR A 33 -30.27 5.98 -20.83
N VAL A 34 -31.03 5.09 -20.19
CA VAL A 34 -30.72 3.66 -20.10
C VAL A 34 -30.99 3.05 -21.47
N GLU A 35 -29.95 2.87 -22.28
CA GLU A 35 -30.02 1.98 -23.44
C GLU A 35 -29.59 0.57 -23.03
N THR A 36 -30.58 -0.31 -23.05
CA THR A 36 -30.40 -1.77 -22.98
C THR A 36 -29.84 -2.25 -24.31
N ALA A 37 -28.61 -2.74 -24.32
CA ALA A 37 -28.07 -3.53 -25.43
C ALA A 37 -27.76 -4.95 -24.95
N THR A 38 -28.72 -5.84 -25.19
CA THR A 38 -28.52 -7.29 -25.20
C THR A 38 -27.83 -7.67 -26.50
N GLY A 39 -26.65 -8.28 -26.42
CA GLY A 39 -26.01 -8.96 -27.55
C GLY A 39 -24.76 -9.73 -27.11
N PRO A 40 -24.79 -11.08 -27.06
CA PRO A 40 -23.61 -11.88 -26.87
C PRO A 40 -23.00 -12.21 -28.24
N GLU A 41 -22.10 -11.36 -28.72
CA GLU A 41 -21.17 -11.80 -29.76
C GLU A 41 -19.86 -12.19 -29.10
N ALA A 42 -19.72 -13.51 -28.95
CA ALA A 42 -18.48 -14.18 -28.58
C ALA A 42 -17.39 -13.81 -29.60
N LEU A 43 -16.42 -13.01 -29.17
CA LEU A 43 -15.18 -12.83 -29.92
C LEU A 43 -14.35 -14.12 -29.80
N PRO A 44 -13.81 -14.64 -30.91
CA PRO A 44 -13.03 -15.87 -30.91
C PRO A 44 -11.75 -15.72 -30.10
N ALA A 45 -11.50 -16.71 -29.25
CA ALA A 45 -10.22 -16.95 -28.62
C ALA A 45 -9.15 -17.18 -29.71
N SER A 46 -8.25 -16.23 -29.89
CA SER A 46 -6.85 -16.45 -30.26
C SER A 46 -6.17 -15.11 -30.50
N ALA A 47 -5.57 -14.58 -29.44
CA ALA A 47 -4.33 -13.83 -29.59
C ALA A 47 -3.28 -14.68 -28.88
N THR A 48 -2.38 -15.28 -29.65
CA THR A 48 -1.05 -15.68 -29.18
C THR A 48 -0.54 -14.57 -28.28
N GLY A 49 -0.51 -14.85 -26.98
CA GLY A 49 0.04 -13.95 -25.98
C GLY A 49 1.51 -13.75 -26.30
N GLN A 50 1.82 -12.65 -26.97
CA GLN A 50 3.16 -12.09 -26.89
C GLN A 50 3.37 -11.79 -25.41
N ALA A 51 4.24 -12.59 -24.79
CA ALA A 51 4.76 -12.31 -23.48
C ALA A 51 5.19 -10.83 -23.48
N SER A 52 4.43 -10.00 -22.77
CA SER A 52 5.03 -8.77 -22.21
C SER A 52 6.33 -9.19 -21.56
N PRO A 53 7.42 -8.42 -21.64
CA PRO A 53 8.68 -8.78 -20.98
C PRO A 53 8.34 -9.22 -19.56
N GLU A 54 8.43 -10.52 -19.31
CA GLU A 54 7.80 -11.13 -18.15
C GLU A 54 8.62 -10.63 -16.97
N ASP A 55 8.01 -9.87 -16.08
CA ASP A 55 8.67 -9.45 -14.87
C ASP A 55 9.20 -10.72 -14.17
N PRO A 56 10.50 -10.78 -13.83
CA PRO A 56 11.09 -11.99 -13.30
C PRO A 56 10.33 -12.45 -12.05
N GLN A 57 9.85 -13.69 -12.07
CA GLN A 57 9.22 -14.33 -10.92
C GLN A 57 10.26 -15.25 -10.28
N TRP A 58 10.98 -14.73 -9.29
CA TRP A 58 11.92 -15.52 -8.50
C TRP A 58 11.18 -16.58 -7.69
N ALA A 59 11.69 -17.81 -7.63
CA ALA A 59 11.04 -18.89 -6.90
C ALA A 59 11.20 -18.76 -5.37
N SER A 60 12.28 -18.11 -4.92
CA SER A 60 12.62 -17.88 -3.52
C SER A 60 13.50 -16.64 -3.36
N LEU A 61 13.60 -16.12 -2.14
CA LEU A 61 14.54 -15.05 -1.82
C LEU A 61 16.00 -15.46 -2.10
N ALA A 62 16.38 -16.70 -1.81
CA ALA A 62 17.73 -17.21 -2.07
C ALA A 62 18.14 -17.18 -3.55
N THR A 63 17.17 -17.28 -4.47
CA THR A 63 17.39 -17.21 -5.93
C THR A 63 17.26 -15.80 -6.49
N ARG A 64 16.88 -14.84 -5.65
CA ARG A 64 16.73 -13.44 -6.03
C ARG A 64 18.11 -12.75 -5.93
N PRO A 65 18.67 -12.24 -7.03
CA PRO A 65 19.95 -11.55 -6.97
C PRO A 65 19.79 -10.18 -6.28
N CYS A 66 20.81 -9.78 -5.52
CA CYS A 66 21.02 -8.38 -5.13
C CYS A 66 21.69 -7.65 -6.31
N PRO A 67 21.07 -6.62 -6.90
CA PRO A 67 21.73 -5.78 -7.90
C PRO A 67 22.96 -5.07 -7.33
N GLU A 68 24.06 -5.00 -8.09
CA GLU A 68 25.30 -4.34 -7.65
C GLU A 68 25.14 -2.84 -7.43
N ASP A 69 24.16 -2.22 -8.08
CA ASP A 69 23.79 -0.81 -8.00
C ASP A 69 22.59 -0.56 -7.07
N SER A 70 22.18 -1.56 -6.28
CA SER A 70 21.14 -1.36 -5.28
C SER A 70 21.58 -0.28 -4.29
N TYR A 71 20.77 0.76 -4.20
CA TYR A 71 20.96 1.85 -3.24
C TYR A 71 20.04 1.73 -2.04
N LEU A 72 19.22 0.67 -1.97
CA LEU A 72 18.23 0.50 -0.90
C LEU A 72 18.93 0.14 0.42
N ASP A 73 18.66 0.92 1.45
CA ASP A 73 19.17 0.70 2.79
C ASP A 73 18.04 0.77 3.83
N THR A 74 18.38 0.45 5.07
CA THR A 74 17.46 0.52 6.20
C THR A 74 16.84 1.92 6.35
N GLU A 75 17.57 2.99 6.07
CA GLU A 75 17.16 4.37 6.30
C GLU A 75 16.21 4.90 5.23
N ASN A 76 16.53 4.64 3.96
CA ASN A 76 15.87 5.20 2.79
C ASN A 76 14.66 4.37 2.36
N PHE A 77 14.64 3.07 2.68
CA PHE A 77 13.58 2.16 2.26
C PHE A 77 13.12 1.24 3.38
N GLY A 78 14.04 0.46 3.98
CA GLY A 78 13.70 -0.66 4.86
C GLY A 78 12.80 -0.27 6.03
N ARG A 79 13.26 0.65 6.89
CA ARG A 79 12.52 1.11 8.06
C ARG A 79 11.20 1.82 7.68
N PRO A 80 11.16 2.78 6.73
CA PRO A 80 9.89 3.36 6.26
C PRO A 80 8.89 2.31 5.77
N PHE A 81 9.34 1.30 5.03
CA PHE A 81 8.49 0.22 4.53
C PHE A 81 7.93 -0.62 5.67
N MET A 82 8.79 -1.10 6.58
CA MET A 82 8.37 -1.94 7.71
C MET A 82 7.38 -1.21 8.62
N LEU A 83 7.62 0.08 8.90
CA LEU A 83 6.70 0.91 9.68
C LEU A 83 5.33 1.07 9.04
N SER A 84 5.29 1.19 7.72
CA SER A 84 4.04 1.46 6.98
C SER A 84 3.21 0.20 6.76
N TRP A 85 3.87 -0.95 6.54
CA TRP A 85 3.21 -2.15 6.04
C TRP A 85 3.27 -3.35 6.98
N CYS A 86 4.12 -3.33 8.01
CA CYS A 86 4.40 -4.53 8.82
C CYS A 86 4.15 -4.32 10.32
N THR A 87 4.72 -3.29 10.94
CA THR A 87 4.73 -3.14 12.40
C THR A 87 3.35 -2.85 13.02
N GLY A 88 2.39 -2.39 12.21
CA GLY A 88 0.99 -2.26 12.65
C GLY A 88 0.34 -3.57 13.12
N CYS A 89 0.93 -4.74 12.78
CA CYS A 89 0.53 -6.05 13.30
C CYS A 89 1.71 -6.80 13.96
N HIS A 90 2.94 -6.54 13.51
CA HIS A 90 4.17 -7.25 13.88
C HIS A 90 5.14 -6.39 14.72
N SER A 91 4.65 -5.56 15.63
CA SER A 91 5.51 -4.90 16.62
C SER A 91 5.33 -5.54 17.98
N ALA A 92 6.40 -5.65 18.78
CA ALA A 92 6.36 -6.18 20.15
C ALA A 92 5.41 -5.37 21.04
N ASP A 93 5.19 -4.09 20.73
CA ASP A 93 4.28 -3.20 21.45
C ASP A 93 2.80 -3.44 21.09
N MET A 94 2.51 -4.25 20.07
CA MET A 94 1.13 -4.55 19.67
C MET A 94 0.48 -5.57 20.61
N PRO A 95 -0.60 -5.20 21.34
CA PRO A 95 -1.32 -6.14 22.18
C PRO A 95 -1.85 -7.32 21.36
N ALA A 96 -1.85 -8.53 21.93
CA ALA A 96 -2.21 -9.76 21.22
C ALA A 96 -3.54 -9.68 20.45
N GLY A 97 -4.56 -9.02 21.00
CA GLY A 97 -5.87 -8.85 20.34
C GLY A 97 -5.89 -7.89 19.14
N MET A 98 -4.82 -7.12 18.93
CA MET A 98 -4.70 -6.10 17.88
C MET A 98 -3.73 -6.52 16.75
N ARG A 99 -3.11 -7.69 16.86
CA ARG A 99 -2.11 -8.22 15.92
C ARG A 99 -2.69 -8.82 14.64
N GLN A 100 -4.02 -8.85 14.48
CA GLN A 100 -4.70 -9.42 13.31
C GLN A 100 -4.29 -10.88 13.01
N GLY A 101 -4.06 -11.65 14.08
CA GLY A 101 -3.58 -13.03 13.99
C GLY A 101 -2.08 -13.19 13.81
N ALA A 102 -1.29 -12.11 13.76
CA ALA A 102 0.17 -12.20 13.77
C ALA A 102 0.66 -12.78 15.12
N PRO A 103 1.56 -13.79 15.10
CA PRO A 103 2.08 -14.39 16.33
C PRO A 103 2.80 -13.36 17.21
N PRO A 104 2.71 -13.48 18.55
CA PRO A 104 3.32 -12.52 19.48
C PRO A 104 4.86 -12.52 19.46
N ASP A 105 5.47 -13.61 18.99
CA ASP A 105 6.90 -13.83 18.89
C ASP A 105 7.49 -13.47 17.51
N VAL A 106 6.65 -13.04 16.55
CA VAL A 106 7.10 -12.56 15.24
C VAL A 106 6.96 -11.04 15.20
N ASN A 107 8.05 -10.36 15.55
CA ASN A 107 8.16 -8.90 15.59
C ASN A 107 9.20 -8.40 14.58
N PHE A 108 9.02 -7.17 14.10
CA PHE A 108 9.87 -6.53 13.08
C PHE A 108 10.25 -5.10 13.51
N ASP A 109 10.58 -4.93 14.79
CA ASP A 109 10.93 -3.63 15.36
C ASP A 109 12.39 -3.24 15.05
N THR A 110 13.23 -4.23 14.74
CA THR A 110 14.66 -4.05 14.44
C THR A 110 15.07 -4.71 13.13
N SER A 111 16.09 -4.17 12.45
CA SER A 111 16.62 -4.78 11.22
C SER A 111 17.13 -6.20 11.42
N THR A 112 17.61 -6.55 12.62
CA THR A 112 18.03 -7.91 12.96
C THR A 112 16.85 -8.88 12.88
N GLU A 113 15.72 -8.55 13.52
CA GLU A 113 14.52 -9.38 13.45
C GLU A 113 13.99 -9.50 12.01
N VAL A 114 14.08 -8.43 11.22
CA VAL A 114 13.72 -8.48 9.79
C VAL A 114 14.60 -9.46 9.03
N ARG A 115 15.92 -9.45 9.26
CA ARG A 115 16.87 -10.38 8.63
C ARG A 115 16.60 -11.83 9.05
N ASP A 116 16.33 -12.06 10.33
CA ASP A 116 16.01 -13.39 10.85
C ASP A 116 14.76 -14.00 10.18
N TRP A 117 13.83 -13.15 9.72
CA TRP A 117 12.59 -13.54 9.05
C TRP A 117 12.58 -13.24 7.54
N ALA A 118 13.71 -12.88 6.92
CA ALA A 118 13.76 -12.34 5.56
C ALA A 118 13.06 -13.25 4.53
N ASP A 119 13.34 -14.56 4.55
CA ASP A 119 12.71 -15.54 3.66
C ASP A 119 11.18 -15.55 3.81
N ARG A 120 10.70 -15.48 5.04
CA ARG A 120 9.27 -15.51 5.34
C ARG A 120 8.58 -14.21 4.95
N ILE A 121 9.24 -13.06 5.18
CA ILE A 121 8.74 -11.75 4.77
C ILE A 121 8.63 -11.72 3.24
N TRP A 122 9.69 -12.12 2.53
CA TRP A 122 9.69 -12.17 1.08
C TRP A 122 8.57 -13.07 0.53
N ALA A 123 8.42 -14.29 1.07
CA ALA A 123 7.40 -15.23 0.63
C ALA A 123 5.96 -14.75 0.87
N ARG A 124 5.75 -13.74 1.73
CA ARG A 124 4.42 -13.20 2.04
C ARG A 124 4.15 -11.86 1.38
N SER A 125 5.18 -11.04 1.15
CA SER A 125 5.04 -9.63 0.77
C SER A 125 6.04 -9.12 -0.28
N GLY A 126 7.08 -9.88 -0.63
CA GLY A 126 8.11 -9.46 -1.59
C GLY A 126 7.76 -9.81 -3.03
N ASP A 127 8.21 -8.99 -3.97
CA ASP A 127 8.05 -9.17 -5.42
C ASP A 127 6.61 -9.39 -5.89
N HIS A 128 6.27 -10.61 -6.30
CA HIS A 128 4.95 -11.00 -6.75
C HIS A 128 4.06 -11.51 -5.60
N ASN A 129 4.62 -11.72 -4.40
CA ASN A 129 3.88 -12.14 -3.22
C ASN A 129 3.13 -10.97 -2.59
N GLY A 130 1.87 -11.17 -2.18
CA GLY A 130 1.01 -10.09 -1.68
C GLY A 130 -0.03 -10.56 -0.67
N SER A 131 0.31 -11.60 0.09
CA SER A 131 -0.58 -12.18 1.12
C SER A 131 -0.53 -11.45 2.45
N MET A 132 0.37 -10.47 2.59
CA MET A 132 0.48 -9.58 3.75
C MET A 132 0.72 -8.12 3.28
N PRO A 133 0.14 -7.12 3.97
CA PRO A 133 -0.75 -7.27 5.13
C PRO A 133 -2.16 -7.82 4.75
N PRO A 134 -2.97 -8.25 5.74
CA PRO A 134 -4.20 -9.03 5.48
C PRO A 134 -5.29 -8.32 4.68
N VAL A 135 -5.33 -6.98 4.73
CA VAL A 135 -6.36 -6.18 4.06
C VAL A 135 -6.01 -5.94 2.60
N ALA A 136 -4.78 -5.50 2.33
CA ALA A 136 -4.30 -5.22 0.98
C ALA A 136 -2.77 -5.26 0.95
N PRO A 137 -2.15 -5.87 -0.08
CA PRO A 137 -0.71 -5.80 -0.24
C PRO A 137 -0.23 -4.39 -0.55
N ALA A 138 1.04 -4.13 -0.27
CA ALA A 138 1.70 -2.94 -0.80
C ALA A 138 1.66 -2.94 -2.35
N PRO A 139 1.71 -1.75 -3.00
CA PRO A 139 1.88 -1.63 -4.44
C PRO A 139 3.01 -2.53 -4.96
N LEU A 140 2.82 -3.14 -6.14
CA LEU A 140 3.76 -4.10 -6.73
C LEU A 140 5.20 -3.58 -6.77
N GLU A 141 5.37 -2.31 -7.11
CA GLU A 141 6.69 -1.68 -7.17
C GLU A 141 7.40 -1.63 -5.81
N LEU A 142 6.68 -1.27 -4.74
CA LEU A 142 7.23 -1.31 -3.38
C LEU A 142 7.55 -2.74 -2.92
N ARG A 143 6.79 -3.73 -3.39
CA ARG A 143 7.07 -5.14 -3.10
C ARG A 143 8.34 -5.63 -3.81
N ARG A 144 8.61 -5.12 -5.02
CA ARG A 144 9.88 -5.39 -5.73
C ARG A 144 11.08 -4.79 -5.01
N GLN A 145 10.95 -3.55 -4.55
CA GLN A 145 11.97 -2.91 -3.73
C GLN A 145 12.18 -3.65 -2.40
N LEU A 146 11.10 -4.14 -1.78
CA LEU A 146 11.22 -5.02 -0.60
C LEU A 146 12.02 -6.27 -0.92
N GLY A 147 11.70 -6.93 -2.03
CA GLY A 147 12.45 -8.10 -2.44
C GLY A 147 13.93 -7.78 -2.64
N GLU A 148 14.24 -6.68 -3.32
CA GLU A 148 15.61 -6.27 -3.62
C GLU A 148 16.40 -6.02 -2.33
N TRP A 149 15.85 -5.18 -1.46
CA TRP A 149 16.45 -4.87 -0.16
C TRP A 149 16.70 -6.13 0.68
N LEU A 150 15.75 -7.07 0.72
CA LEU A 150 15.92 -8.35 1.42
C LEU A 150 16.99 -9.23 0.76
N ALA A 151 17.05 -9.28 -0.58
CA ALA A 151 18.07 -10.05 -1.32
C ALA A 151 19.48 -9.50 -1.09
N CYS A 152 19.59 -8.19 -0.86
CA CYS A 152 20.83 -7.52 -0.46
C CYS A 152 21.17 -7.70 1.02
N GLY A 153 20.41 -8.51 1.77
CA GLY A 153 20.65 -8.79 3.19
C GLY A 153 20.07 -7.75 4.14
N ALA A 154 19.15 -6.91 3.67
CA ALA A 154 18.56 -5.82 4.44
C ALA A 154 19.65 -4.96 5.12
N PRO A 155 20.52 -4.30 4.33
CA PRO A 155 21.66 -3.54 4.85
C PRO A 155 21.22 -2.41 5.79
#